data_AF-A0A149UJS3-F1
#
_entry.id   AF-A0A149UJS3-F1
#
_cell.length_a   1.000
_cell.length_b   1.000
_cell.length_c   1.000
_cell.angle_alpha   90.00
_cell.angle_beta   90.00
_cell.angle_gamma   90.00
#
_symmetry.space_group_name_H-M   'P 1'
#
loop_
_entity.id
_entity.type
_entity.pdbx_description
1 polymer ?
#
loop_
_entity_poly.entity_id
_entity_poly.type
_entity_poly.pdbx_seq_one_letter_code
_entity_poly.pdbx_strand_id
1 'polypeptide(L)'
;MSGSSSFTASTPSGMPLSALPVQPQPAPADLVFGIFNGQGQFVPQSAIWTGAVSKTGDTLTGLLSCGLAPTDAAHLVNKAYVDAQSGQVSGTVATLVTQAQDAATQAQTAVAHASDAAVTVLAEQKGIPNGLATLSPNGNLVLGGLDCLGVQDGHVLMAMDLPTTDPGLRGVWWNNGGYLCISQGTSS
;
A
#
# COMPACT_ATOMS: atom_id res chain seq x y z
N MET A 1 -24.85 -61.84 -51.63
CA MET A 1 -23.39 -61.77 -51.42
C MET A 1 -22.96 -60.34 -51.66
N SER A 2 -22.19 -59.79 -50.72
CA SER A 2 -21.75 -58.39 -50.68
C SER A 2 -20.90 -58.04 -51.91
N GLY A 3 -21.22 -56.94 -52.58
CA GLY A 3 -20.43 -56.38 -53.68
C GLY A 3 -19.97 -54.98 -53.32
N SER A 4 -19.04 -54.87 -52.37
CA SER A 4 -18.35 -53.60 -52.11
C SER A 4 -17.41 -53.32 -53.28
N SER A 5 -17.80 -52.46 -54.21
CA SER A 5 -16.93 -51.94 -55.27
C SER A 5 -15.85 -51.05 -54.65
N SER A 6 -14.78 -51.67 -54.16
CA SER A 6 -13.58 -50.96 -53.72
C SER A 6 -12.86 -50.45 -54.97
N PHE A 7 -13.11 -49.21 -55.36
CA PHE A 7 -12.26 -48.51 -56.33
C PHE A 7 -10.93 -48.28 -55.64
N THR A 8 -10.02 -49.25 -55.72
CA THR A 8 -8.65 -49.01 -55.32
C THR A 8 -8.06 -48.10 -56.38
N ALA A 9 -7.97 -46.80 -56.07
CA ALA A 9 -7.25 -45.87 -56.91
C ALA A 9 -5.87 -46.49 -57.16
N SER A 10 -5.60 -46.79 -58.41
CA SER A 10 -4.43 -47.52 -58.85
C SER A 10 -3.77 -46.73 -59.98
N THR A 11 -2.46 -46.87 -60.08
CA THR A 11 -1.69 -46.33 -61.19
C THR A 11 -2.15 -46.93 -62.51
N PRO A 12 -1.79 -46.34 -63.67
CA PRO A 12 -2.05 -46.94 -64.97
C PRO A 12 -1.52 -48.38 -65.14
N SER A 13 -0.57 -48.81 -64.31
CA SER A 13 -0.05 -50.18 -64.26
C SER A 13 -0.75 -51.10 -63.25
N GLY A 14 -1.85 -50.65 -62.62
CA GLY A 14 -2.65 -51.44 -61.68
C GLY A 14 -2.11 -51.52 -60.25
N MET A 15 -1.02 -50.81 -59.92
CA MET A 15 -0.48 -50.75 -58.56
C MET A 15 -1.38 -49.86 -57.69
N PRO A 16 -1.88 -50.31 -56.53
CA PRO A 16 -2.70 -49.49 -55.66
C PRO A 16 -1.90 -48.29 -55.14
N LEU A 17 -2.52 -47.10 -55.04
CA LEU A 17 -1.85 -45.89 -54.56
C LEU A 17 -1.25 -46.05 -53.16
N SER A 18 -1.83 -46.93 -52.33
CA SER A 18 -1.31 -47.27 -50.99
C SER A 18 0.00 -48.06 -51.01
N ALA A 19 0.35 -48.69 -52.14
CA ALA A 19 1.62 -49.40 -52.30
C ALA A 19 2.69 -48.53 -52.97
N LEU A 20 2.36 -47.31 -53.41
CA LEU A 20 3.37 -46.38 -53.91
C LEU A 20 4.36 -46.03 -52.79
N PRO A 21 5.65 -45.88 -53.12
CA PRO A 21 6.64 -45.43 -52.15
C PRO A 21 6.23 -44.07 -51.55
N VAL A 22 5.95 -44.05 -50.25
CA VAL A 22 5.79 -42.79 -49.51
C VAL A 22 7.17 -42.13 -49.48
N GLN A 23 7.31 -41.04 -50.22
CA GLN A 23 8.53 -40.25 -50.14
C GLN A 23 8.61 -39.64 -48.73
N PRO A 24 9.79 -39.67 -48.08
CA PRO A 24 10.00 -38.96 -46.83
C PRO A 24 9.58 -37.50 -47.00
N GLN A 25 8.85 -36.96 -46.02
CA GLN A 25 8.57 -35.54 -46.02
C GLN A 25 9.93 -34.79 -46.05
N PRO A 26 10.13 -33.83 -46.96
CA PRO A 26 11.36 -33.04 -47.00
C PRO A 26 11.64 -32.44 -45.61
N ALA A 27 12.91 -32.33 -45.25
CA ALA A 27 13.32 -31.62 -44.04
C ALA A 27 13.07 -30.10 -44.20
N PRO A 28 12.99 -29.33 -43.11
CA PRO A 28 12.72 -27.88 -43.19
C PRO A 28 13.70 -27.09 -44.06
N ALA A 29 14.95 -27.56 -44.14
CA ALA A 29 16.03 -26.96 -44.94
C ALA A 29 16.09 -27.49 -46.37
N ASP A 30 15.34 -28.55 -46.72
CA ASP A 30 15.34 -29.09 -48.07
C ASP A 30 14.72 -28.09 -49.03
N LEU A 31 15.36 -27.94 -50.18
CA LEU A 31 14.91 -27.04 -51.24
C LEU A 31 13.78 -27.70 -52.04
N VAL A 32 12.66 -26.99 -52.13
CA VAL A 32 11.53 -27.38 -52.98
C VAL A 32 11.47 -26.46 -54.19
N PHE A 33 11.44 -27.04 -55.39
CA PHE A 33 11.24 -26.31 -56.63
C PHE A 33 9.76 -25.98 -56.81
N GLY A 34 9.45 -24.72 -57.11
CA GLY A 34 8.09 -24.28 -57.40
C GLY A 34 8.06 -22.88 -58.03
N ILE A 35 6.84 -22.41 -58.31
CA ILE A 35 6.62 -21.02 -58.71
C ILE A 35 6.26 -20.22 -57.47
N PHE A 36 7.17 -19.39 -57.00
CA PHE A 36 7.00 -18.55 -55.82
C PHE A 36 7.17 -17.08 -56.23
N ASN A 37 6.25 -16.21 -55.80
CA ASN A 37 6.21 -14.80 -56.21
C ASN A 37 6.27 -14.60 -57.74
N GLY A 38 5.67 -15.52 -58.50
CA GLY A 38 5.64 -15.47 -59.96
C GLY A 38 6.95 -15.87 -60.66
N GLN A 39 7.94 -16.39 -59.93
CA GLN A 39 9.22 -16.85 -60.48
C GLN A 39 9.46 -18.33 -60.13
N GLY A 40 10.05 -19.09 -61.05
CA GLY A 40 10.49 -20.46 -60.79
C GLY A 40 11.76 -20.45 -59.93
N GLN A 41 11.67 -20.94 -58.70
CA GLN A 41 12.80 -20.92 -57.76
C GLN A 41 12.77 -22.10 -56.79
N PHE A 42 13.93 -22.39 -56.22
CA PHE A 42 14.09 -23.32 -55.11
C PHE A 42 13.96 -22.56 -53.79
N VAL A 43 13.01 -22.94 -52.94
CA VAL A 43 12.77 -22.33 -51.63
C VAL A 43 12.87 -23.41 -50.55
N PRO A 44 13.50 -23.15 -49.39
CA PRO A 44 13.48 -24.07 -48.26
C PRO A 44 12.05 -24.44 -47.87
N GLN A 45 11.82 -25.69 -47.48
CA GLN A 45 10.49 -26.17 -47.14
C GLN A 45 9.77 -25.28 -46.11
N SER A 46 10.50 -24.75 -45.13
CA SER A 46 9.95 -23.87 -44.09
C SER A 46 9.41 -22.53 -44.60
N ALA A 47 9.74 -22.12 -45.83
CA ALA A 47 9.41 -20.81 -46.40
C ALA A 47 8.53 -20.91 -47.66
N ILE A 48 7.97 -22.09 -47.96
CA ILE A 48 7.14 -22.34 -49.16
C ILE A 48 5.84 -21.52 -49.14
N TRP A 49 5.30 -21.20 -47.96
CA TRP A 49 4.05 -20.44 -47.84
C TRP A 49 4.30 -18.94 -47.78
N THR A 50 3.51 -18.19 -48.55
CA THR A 50 3.45 -16.73 -48.46
C THR A 50 3.07 -16.32 -47.03
N GLY A 51 3.97 -15.60 -46.35
CA GLY A 51 3.79 -15.18 -44.95
C GLY A 51 4.26 -16.18 -43.90
N ALA A 52 4.91 -17.27 -44.29
CA ALA A 52 5.63 -18.12 -43.34
C ALA A 52 6.73 -17.32 -42.65
N VAL A 53 6.81 -17.46 -41.32
CA VAL A 53 7.86 -16.86 -40.50
C VAL A 53 8.67 -17.99 -39.88
N SER A 54 9.98 -17.94 -40.05
CA SER A 54 10.90 -18.90 -39.43
C SER A 54 10.84 -18.77 -37.92
N LYS A 55 10.78 -19.91 -37.21
CA LYS A 55 10.79 -19.95 -35.74
C LYS A 55 12.11 -19.45 -35.13
N THR A 56 13.12 -19.23 -35.95
CA THR A 56 14.44 -18.75 -35.55
C THR A 56 15.02 -17.85 -36.63
N GLY A 57 15.42 -16.63 -36.25
CA GLY A 57 16.26 -15.76 -37.08
C GLY A 57 15.57 -15.04 -38.25
N ASP A 58 14.24 -14.96 -38.28
CA ASP A 58 13.52 -14.23 -39.34
C ASP A 58 13.44 -12.71 -39.09
N THR A 59 13.16 -11.93 -40.14
CA THR A 59 12.93 -10.48 -40.06
C THR A 59 11.68 -10.09 -40.84
N LEU A 60 10.81 -9.31 -40.21
CA LEU A 60 9.58 -8.79 -40.82
C LEU A 60 9.71 -7.28 -41.08
N THR A 61 9.22 -6.83 -42.24
CA THR A 61 9.11 -5.39 -42.57
C THR A 61 7.75 -4.80 -42.18
N GLY A 62 6.85 -5.61 -41.61
CA GLY A 62 5.50 -5.23 -41.20
C GLY A 62 5.07 -5.85 -39.87
N LEU A 63 3.85 -5.54 -39.43
CA LEU A 63 3.30 -6.02 -38.17
C LEU A 63 2.97 -7.51 -38.21
N LEU A 64 3.34 -8.24 -37.16
CA LEU A 64 2.88 -9.60 -36.91
C LEU A 64 1.62 -9.57 -36.05
N SER A 65 0.47 -9.88 -36.65
CA SER A 65 -0.80 -9.97 -35.93
C SER A 65 -0.98 -11.34 -35.29
N CYS A 66 -1.18 -11.38 -33.97
CA CYS A 66 -1.52 -12.60 -33.22
C CYS A 66 -2.69 -12.30 -32.28
N GLY A 67 -3.85 -12.90 -32.55
CA GLY A 67 -5.05 -12.72 -31.73
C GLY A 67 -5.12 -13.60 -30.48
N LEU A 68 -4.19 -14.53 -30.32
CA LEU A 68 -4.17 -15.47 -29.19
C LEU A 68 -3.36 -14.90 -28.04
N ALA A 69 -3.85 -15.10 -26.81
CA ALA A 69 -3.09 -14.79 -25.61
C ALA A 69 -1.97 -15.82 -25.41
N PRO A 70 -0.76 -15.39 -25.01
CA PRO A 70 0.33 -16.30 -24.68
C PRO A 70 -0.02 -17.13 -23.42
N THR A 71 0.15 -18.45 -23.50
CA THR A 71 0.00 -19.41 -22.38
C THR A 71 1.34 -19.95 -21.89
N ASP A 72 2.38 -19.88 -22.72
CA ASP A 72 3.73 -20.34 -22.41
C ASP A 72 4.73 -19.18 -22.48
N ALA A 73 5.79 -19.26 -21.67
CA ALA A 73 6.79 -18.21 -21.56
C ALA A 73 7.55 -17.93 -22.88
N ALA A 74 7.59 -18.90 -23.79
CA ALA A 74 8.25 -18.77 -25.09
C ALA A 74 7.31 -18.30 -26.22
N HIS A 75 6.05 -17.97 -25.91
CA HIS A 75 5.11 -17.48 -26.92
C HIS A 75 5.38 -16.04 -27.33
N LEU A 76 5.02 -15.74 -28.58
CA LEU A 76 4.87 -14.38 -29.03
C LEU A 76 3.81 -13.67 -28.17
N VAL A 77 4.17 -12.52 -27.61
CA VAL A 77 3.27 -11.69 -26.82
C VAL A 77 2.68 -10.61 -27.72
N ASN A 78 1.35 -10.53 -27.78
CA ASN A 78 0.66 -9.44 -28.49
C ASN A 78 0.49 -8.20 -27.59
N LYS A 79 0.27 -7.03 -28.20
CA LYS A 79 0.14 -5.77 -27.44
C LYS A 79 -1.07 -5.76 -26.51
N ALA A 80 -2.19 -6.36 -26.92
CA ALA A 80 -3.41 -6.41 -26.11
C ALA A 80 -3.18 -7.13 -24.76
N TYR A 81 -2.38 -8.19 -24.75
CA TYR A 81 -1.97 -8.91 -23.54
C TYR A 81 -1.13 -8.02 -22.61
N VAL A 82 -0.14 -7.30 -23.15
CA VAL A 82 0.71 -6.39 -22.37
C VAL A 82 -0.12 -5.26 -21.75
N ASP A 83 -1.02 -4.67 -22.56
CA ASP A 83 -1.89 -3.59 -22.09
C ASP A 83 -2.82 -4.07 -20.97
N ALA A 84 -3.40 -5.27 -21.09
CA ALA A 84 -4.23 -5.88 -20.05
C ALA A 84 -3.45 -6.11 -18.75
N GLN A 85 -2.26 -6.70 -18.84
CA GLN A 85 -1.40 -6.94 -17.67
C GLN A 85 -0.97 -5.63 -16.99
N SER A 86 -0.62 -4.61 -17.79
CA SER A 86 -0.28 -3.27 -17.30
C SER A 86 -1.46 -2.62 -16.59
N GLY A 87 -2.66 -2.71 -17.17
CA GLY A 87 -3.89 -2.21 -16.55
C GLY A 87 -4.21 -2.88 -15.22
N GLN A 88 -4.03 -4.21 -15.12
CA GLN A 88 -4.20 -4.94 -13.86
C GLN A 88 -3.23 -4.46 -12.78
N VAL A 89 -1.94 -4.32 -13.12
CA VAL A 89 -0.92 -3.80 -12.19
C VAL A 89 -1.27 -2.39 -11.73
N SER A 90 -1.65 -1.49 -12.65
CA SER A 90 -2.06 -0.12 -12.29
C SER A 90 -3.28 -0.10 -11.37
N GLY A 91 -4.24 -0.99 -11.58
CA GLY A 91 -5.42 -1.13 -10.72
C GLY A 91 -5.06 -1.61 -9.31
N THR A 92 -4.23 -2.65 -9.19
CA THR A 92 -3.75 -3.15 -7.89
C THR A 92 -2.96 -2.08 -7.13
N VAL A 93 -2.07 -1.36 -7.81
CA VAL A 93 -1.29 -0.27 -7.19
C VAL A 93 -2.20 0.84 -6.70
N ALA A 94 -3.22 1.25 -7.48
CA ALA A 94 -4.18 2.26 -7.06
C ALA A 94 -4.92 1.84 -5.77
N THR A 95 -5.40 0.60 -5.70
CA THR A 95 -6.05 0.06 -4.49
C THR A 95 -5.11 0.06 -3.28
N LEU A 96 -3.85 -0.38 -3.46
CA LEU A 96 -2.86 -0.40 -2.38
C LEU A 96 -2.53 1.01 -1.88
N VAL A 97 -2.45 1.99 -2.78
CA VAL A 97 -2.22 3.39 -2.41
C VAL A 97 -3.37 3.94 -1.56
N THR A 98 -4.62 3.68 -1.96
CA THR A 98 -5.80 4.09 -1.17
C THR A 98 -5.79 3.43 0.21
N GLN A 99 -5.54 2.12 0.29
CA GLN A 99 -5.47 1.42 1.58
C GLN A 99 -4.37 1.99 2.50
N ALA A 100 -3.21 2.32 1.94
CA ALA A 100 -2.11 2.92 2.70
C ALA A 100 -2.47 4.34 3.20
N GLN A 101 -3.15 5.14 2.38
CA GLN A 101 -3.62 6.48 2.76
C GLN A 101 -4.70 6.42 3.85
N ASP A 102 -5.64 5.49 3.75
CA ASP A 102 -6.68 5.28 4.77
C ASP A 102 -6.06 4.83 6.10
N ALA A 103 -5.12 3.90 6.05
CA ALA A 103 -4.41 3.42 7.24
C ALA A 103 -3.58 4.54 7.91
N ALA A 104 -2.91 5.39 7.12
CA ALA A 104 -2.23 6.57 7.64
C ALA A 104 -3.22 7.50 8.36
N THR A 105 -4.29 7.89 7.68
CA THR A 105 -5.32 8.80 8.23
C THR A 105 -5.90 8.27 9.54
N GLN A 106 -6.25 6.98 9.61
CA GLN A 106 -6.73 6.34 10.83
C GLN A 106 -5.72 6.42 11.99
N ALA A 107 -4.43 6.25 11.70
CA ALA A 107 -3.38 6.39 12.71
C ALA A 107 -3.28 7.83 13.23
N GLN A 108 -3.35 8.84 12.36
CA GLN A 108 -3.36 10.24 12.80
C GLN A 108 -4.59 10.57 13.66
N THR A 109 -5.78 10.12 13.24
CA THR A 109 -7.02 10.31 14.01
C THR A 109 -6.96 9.63 15.37
N ALA A 110 -6.43 8.41 15.45
CA ALA A 110 -6.27 7.70 16.73
C ALA A 110 -5.36 8.46 17.72
N VAL A 111 -4.26 9.05 17.24
CA VAL A 111 -3.37 9.88 18.07
C VAL A 111 -4.09 11.14 18.57
N ALA A 112 -4.85 11.82 17.70
CA ALA A 112 -5.63 12.98 18.09
C ALA A 112 -6.66 12.63 19.18
N HIS A 113 -7.44 11.56 18.97
CA HIS A 113 -8.43 11.12 19.95
C HIS A 113 -7.81 10.72 21.29
N ALA A 114 -6.64 10.07 21.28
CA ALA A 114 -5.93 9.73 22.51
C ALA A 114 -5.47 10.97 23.28
N SER A 115 -4.97 11.99 22.56
CA SER A 115 -4.61 13.28 23.14
C SER A 115 -5.83 13.99 23.73
N ASP A 116 -6.91 14.08 22.97
CA ASP A 116 -8.15 14.74 23.40
C ASP A 116 -8.77 14.05 24.63
N ALA A 117 -8.76 12.71 24.65
CA ALA A 117 -9.22 11.94 25.80
C ALA A 117 -8.38 12.24 27.05
N ALA A 118 -7.05 12.29 26.91
CA ALA A 118 -6.15 12.61 28.02
C ALA A 118 -6.39 14.04 28.57
N VAL A 119 -6.55 15.02 27.68
CA VAL A 119 -6.86 16.41 28.05
C VAL A 119 -8.23 16.51 28.72
N THR A 120 -9.23 15.81 28.19
CA THR A 120 -10.60 15.80 28.75
C THR A 120 -10.61 15.24 30.16
N VAL A 121 -9.98 14.08 30.39
CA VAL A 121 -9.89 13.47 31.73
C VAL A 121 -9.19 14.41 32.71
N LEU A 122 -8.09 15.06 32.29
CA LEU A 122 -7.40 16.02 33.14
C LEU A 122 -8.28 17.24 33.48
N ALA A 123 -9.02 17.77 32.50
CA ALA A 123 -9.91 18.91 32.69
C ALA A 123 -11.11 18.56 33.61
N GLU A 124 -11.68 17.37 33.47
CA GLU A 124 -12.81 16.90 34.28
C GLU A 124 -12.39 16.58 35.72
N GLN A 125 -11.18 16.04 35.93
CA GLN A 125 -10.73 15.66 37.27
C GLN A 125 -10.06 16.78 38.04
N LYS A 126 -9.51 17.81 37.37
CA LYS A 126 -8.79 18.88 38.06
C LYS A 126 -9.74 19.77 38.85
N GLY A 127 -9.51 19.86 40.16
CA GLY A 127 -10.20 20.81 41.03
C GLY A 127 -11.63 20.42 41.44
N ILE A 128 -12.09 19.21 41.11
CA ILE A 128 -13.34 18.66 41.65
C ILE A 128 -13.07 17.87 42.94
N PRO A 129 -14.07 17.75 43.85
CA PRO A 129 -13.95 16.88 45.03
C PRO A 129 -13.59 15.45 44.64
N ASN A 130 -12.62 14.85 45.35
CA ASN A 130 -12.05 13.51 45.06
C ASN A 130 -11.39 13.37 43.67
N GLY A 131 -11.08 14.48 43.00
CA GLY A 131 -10.36 14.49 41.72
C GLY A 131 -8.84 14.66 41.85
N LEU A 132 -8.21 15.13 40.78
CA LEU A 132 -6.77 15.40 40.72
C LEU A 132 -6.44 16.73 41.40
N ALA A 133 -5.46 16.68 42.30
CA ALA A 133 -4.93 17.84 42.98
C ALA A 133 -3.90 18.59 42.13
N THR A 134 -3.78 19.91 42.35
CA THR A 134 -2.76 20.73 41.67
C THR A 134 -1.43 20.64 42.42
N LEU A 135 -0.34 20.52 41.68
CA LEU A 135 1.02 20.56 42.21
C LEU A 135 1.72 21.86 41.81
N SER A 136 2.60 22.37 42.67
CA SER A 136 3.48 23.48 42.37
C SER A 136 4.66 23.01 41.50
N PRO A 137 5.46 23.92 40.91
CA PRO A 137 6.65 23.54 40.12
C PRO A 137 7.67 22.69 40.88
N ASN A 138 7.65 22.78 42.22
CA ASN A 138 8.50 22.01 43.11
C ASN A 138 7.90 20.63 43.48
N GLY A 139 6.71 20.30 42.95
CA GLY A 139 6.01 19.03 43.22
C GLY A 139 5.16 19.03 44.49
N ASN A 140 4.95 20.17 45.15
CA ASN A 140 4.17 20.29 46.38
C ASN A 140 2.67 20.40 46.09
N LEU A 141 1.82 19.88 46.98
CA LEU A 141 0.37 20.07 46.88
C LEU A 141 0.01 21.55 47.04
N VAL A 142 -0.80 22.09 46.12
CA VAL A 142 -1.29 23.49 46.18
C VAL A 142 -2.72 23.53 46.73
N LEU A 143 -2.93 24.32 47.79
CA LEU A 143 -4.23 24.55 48.42
C LEU A 143 -4.58 26.04 48.35
N GLY A 144 -5.46 26.43 47.43
CA GLY A 144 -5.89 27.83 47.31
C GLY A 144 -4.74 28.81 47.00
N GLY A 145 -3.69 28.35 46.32
CA GLY A 145 -2.48 29.12 46.03
C GLY A 145 -1.36 28.99 47.06
N LEU A 146 -1.57 28.22 48.15
CA LEU A 146 -0.57 27.94 49.17
C LEU A 146 0.16 26.63 48.88
N ASP A 147 1.49 26.63 49.00
CA ASP A 147 2.31 25.43 48.84
C ASP A 147 2.37 24.64 50.15
N CYS A 148 1.90 23.38 50.12
CA CYS A 148 2.05 22.42 51.20
C CYS A 148 3.46 21.80 51.16
N LEU A 149 4.32 22.21 52.08
CA LEU A 149 5.72 21.80 52.16
C LEU A 149 5.91 20.40 52.76
N GLY A 150 4.84 19.81 53.31
CA GLY A 150 4.86 18.50 53.94
C GLY A 150 4.12 18.49 55.28
N VAL A 151 4.45 17.51 56.11
CA VAL A 151 3.88 17.34 57.45
C VAL A 151 5.02 17.18 58.45
N GLN A 152 4.95 17.90 59.56
CA GLN A 152 5.87 17.78 60.69
C GLN A 152 5.06 17.71 61.99
N ASP A 153 5.37 16.72 62.83
CA ASP A 153 4.70 16.48 64.12
C ASP A 153 3.16 16.39 64.01
N GLY A 154 2.65 15.89 62.89
CA GLY A 154 1.21 15.80 62.61
C GLY A 154 0.55 17.08 62.10
N HIS A 155 1.33 18.15 61.90
CA HIS A 155 0.86 19.43 61.38
C HIS A 155 1.29 19.65 59.94
N VAL A 156 0.37 20.16 59.11
CA VAL A 156 0.68 20.54 57.72
C VAL A 156 1.53 21.80 57.74
N LEU A 157 2.65 21.76 57.03
CA LEU A 157 3.51 22.91 56.81
C LEU A 157 3.10 23.59 55.51
N MET A 158 2.81 24.89 55.57
CA MET A 158 2.46 25.69 54.40
C MET A 158 3.38 26.90 54.29
N ALA A 159 3.78 27.24 53.07
CA ALA A 159 4.39 28.54 52.77
C ALA A 159 3.31 29.53 52.33
N MET A 160 3.36 30.75 52.87
CA MET A 160 2.50 31.85 52.45
C MET A 160 3.27 33.15 52.47
N ASP A 161 3.03 34.01 51.48
CA ASP A 161 3.52 35.38 51.49
C ASP A 161 2.65 36.21 52.43
N LEU A 162 3.30 36.94 53.35
CA LEU A 162 2.62 37.88 54.22
C LEU A 162 2.43 39.23 53.50
N PRO A 163 1.27 39.89 53.65
CA PRO A 163 1.06 41.23 53.11
C PRO A 163 2.15 42.20 53.58
N THR A 164 2.61 43.09 52.69
CA THR A 164 3.61 44.12 53.04
C THR A 164 3.00 45.38 53.68
N THR A 165 1.67 45.39 53.79
CA THR A 165 0.88 46.52 54.29
C THR A 165 -0.20 45.95 55.21
N ASP A 166 -0.65 46.73 56.19
CA ASP A 166 -1.70 46.30 57.11
C ASP A 166 -2.96 45.90 56.31
N PRO A 167 -3.40 44.63 56.38
CA PRO A 167 -4.58 44.15 55.65
C PRO A 167 -5.90 44.69 56.21
N GLY A 168 -5.91 45.35 57.38
CA GLY A 168 -7.13 45.90 57.96
C GLY A 168 -8.12 44.86 58.50
N LEU A 169 -7.67 43.61 58.63
CA LEU A 169 -8.43 42.50 59.24
C LEU A 169 -7.83 42.16 60.60
N ARG A 170 -8.58 42.37 61.68
CA ARG A 170 -8.07 42.23 63.05
C ARG A 170 -7.50 40.83 63.30
N GLY A 171 -6.29 40.77 63.84
CA GLY A 171 -5.63 39.50 64.21
C GLY A 171 -4.85 38.83 63.06
N VAL A 172 -4.93 39.35 61.83
CA VAL A 172 -4.19 38.81 60.68
C VAL A 172 -2.73 39.23 60.74
N TRP A 173 -1.83 38.30 60.45
CA TRP A 173 -0.40 38.55 60.39
C TRP A 173 0.00 39.24 59.08
N TRP A 174 0.92 40.19 59.16
CA TRP A 174 1.51 40.88 58.00
C TRP A 174 2.97 41.27 58.29
N ASN A 175 3.74 41.60 57.26
CA ASN A 175 5.15 41.97 57.40
C ASN A 175 5.33 43.43 56.96
N ASN A 176 5.86 44.30 57.81
CA ASN A 176 6.08 45.71 57.44
C ASN A 176 7.41 45.98 56.71
N GLY A 177 8.13 44.92 56.30
CA GLY A 177 9.46 44.99 55.71
C GLY A 177 10.61 44.82 56.71
N GLY A 178 10.33 44.65 58.00
CA GLY A 178 11.36 44.42 59.04
C GLY A 178 10.94 43.42 60.12
N TYR A 179 9.67 43.37 60.50
CA TYR A 179 9.17 42.45 61.53
C TYR A 179 7.72 42.01 61.26
N LEU A 180 7.32 40.92 61.95
CA LEU A 180 5.96 40.41 61.93
C LEU A 180 5.03 41.32 62.75
N CYS A 181 3.96 41.78 62.11
CA CYS A 181 2.92 42.60 62.71
C CYS A 181 1.61 41.82 62.79
N ILE A 182 0.75 42.19 63.74
CA ILE A 182 -0.64 41.75 63.80
C ILE A 182 -1.51 42.96 63.48
N SER A 183 -2.36 42.84 62.46
CA SER A 183 -3.32 43.87 62.07
C SER A 183 -4.29 44.18 63.21
N GLN A 184 -4.50 45.46 63.48
CA GLN A 184 -5.47 45.93 64.47
C GLN A 184 -6.92 45.84 63.95
N GLY A 185 -7.09 45.72 62.62
CA GLY A 185 -8.37 45.82 61.95
C GLY A 185 -8.90 47.24 61.90
N THR A 186 -9.98 47.45 61.14
CA THR A 186 -10.77 48.68 61.33
C THR A 186 -11.43 48.65 62.71
N SER A 187 -11.19 49.70 63.50
CA SER A 187 -11.99 49.96 64.69
C SER A 187 -13.44 50.16 64.24
N SER A 188 -14.34 49.25 64.62
CA SER A 188 -15.78 49.52 64.59
C SER A 188 -16.11 50.72 65.47
#